data_AF-A0A0H1ASW2-F1
#
_entry.id   AF-A0A0H1ASW2-F1
#
_cell.length_a   1.000
_cell.length_b   1.000
_cell.length_c   1.000
_cell.angle_alpha   90.00
_cell.angle_beta   90.00
_cell.angle_gamma   90.00
#
_symmetry.space_group_name_H-M   'P 1'
#
loop_
_entity.id
_entity.type
_entity.pdbx_description
1 polymer ?
#
loop_
_entity_poly.entity_id
_entity_poly.type
_entity_poly.pdbx_seq_one_letter_code
_entity_poly.pdbx_strand_id
1 'polypeptide(L)'
;MRISSLPEPLFDEADKRWWEIEVGLEGGQSATGWVRETGLVNVELCSCWAWPGFEIVQERSSNGDILRHSLQVNGETTPAEHFQETASTVEQSELFRSLRQVMDADQRDGVTRDEMRSALRRPWLAQALSRLIANYETEWGGDMTKWDALDTLMAGEYANDWIAEKNRIGQLMWWDDASSLEGFPSSTRIYCIHPIALVDNFYETISNTCFPLKAAQEIALRVSGGYEGRANLDYHALADDFDGQGTSFGLIQWNFGQNTLGPLLLQMYNRDPGAFAGAFPAAADYRPLETAIRNQSQQAQLDWARSVLRTNRAAWSQAFHNIGDVPAFQEIQLNAVLDYHENVVTAIGMMRGIAPDLMQEIHVGTYAALYDLCVQQGTIDKGGSLASIRQRYATERPATQTDFLKIVVQERARTANSRWRADAMSRRMGIIQRSAYAASESGHSANRSNVNFQLLEGIHDQPICQL
;
A
#
# COMPACT_ATOMS: atom_id res chain seq x y z
N MET A 1 -22.09 -5.18 -3.79
CA MET A 1 -20.72 -5.41 -4.30
C MET A 1 -20.14 -4.07 -4.76
N ARG A 2 -19.19 -3.47 -4.02
CA ARG A 2 -18.23 -2.50 -4.61
C ARG A 2 -16.97 -3.28 -4.90
N ILE A 3 -16.30 -2.92 -5.96
CA ILE A 3 -15.21 -3.73 -6.47
C ILE A 3 -13.92 -2.96 -6.18
N SER A 4 -13.30 -3.29 -5.05
CA SER A 4 -11.94 -2.87 -4.77
C SER A 4 -11.03 -3.61 -5.76
N SER A 5 -10.50 -2.87 -6.74
CA SER A 5 -9.80 -3.32 -7.95
C SER A 5 -10.69 -3.91 -9.07
N LEU A 6 -11.53 -3.07 -9.69
CA LEU A 6 -12.01 -3.43 -11.03
C LEU A 6 -10.85 -3.43 -12.01
N PRO A 7 -10.76 -4.42 -12.92
CA PRO A 7 -10.07 -4.20 -14.18
C PRO A 7 -10.66 -2.96 -14.88
N GLU A 8 -9.87 -2.30 -15.74
CA GLU A 8 -10.35 -1.09 -16.43
C GLU A 8 -11.72 -1.33 -17.09
N PRO A 9 -12.67 -0.38 -16.96
CA PRO A 9 -13.98 -0.53 -17.56
C PRO A 9 -13.87 -0.59 -19.08
N LEU A 10 -14.68 -1.45 -19.71
CA LEU A 10 -14.80 -1.49 -21.16
C LEU A 10 -15.97 -0.62 -21.62
N PHE A 11 -15.86 -0.08 -22.83
CA PHE A 11 -16.90 0.71 -23.47
C PHE A 11 -17.51 -0.09 -24.62
N ASP A 12 -18.83 -0.12 -24.71
CA ASP A 12 -19.52 -0.65 -25.89
C ASP A 12 -19.59 0.37 -27.04
N GLU A 13 -20.11 -0.03 -28.19
CA GLU A 13 -20.25 0.83 -29.37
C GLU A 13 -21.13 2.07 -29.14
N ALA A 14 -21.91 2.10 -28.04
CA ALA A 14 -22.76 3.21 -27.62
C ALA A 14 -22.15 4.03 -26.47
N ASP A 15 -20.84 3.88 -26.24
CA ASP A 15 -20.05 4.58 -25.20
C ASP A 15 -20.58 4.32 -23.79
N LYS A 16 -21.17 3.14 -23.55
CA LYS A 16 -21.61 2.72 -22.21
C LYS A 16 -20.52 1.94 -21.51
N ARG A 17 -20.31 2.28 -20.24
CA ARG A 17 -19.34 1.62 -19.36
C ARG A 17 -19.83 0.27 -18.88
N TRP A 18 -18.95 -0.72 -18.98
CA TRP A 18 -19.11 -2.08 -18.51
C TRP A 18 -18.01 -2.43 -17.52
N TRP A 19 -18.41 -3.05 -16.43
CA TRP A 19 -17.54 -3.44 -15.33
C TRP A 19 -17.55 -4.96 -15.18
N GLU A 20 -16.37 -5.58 -15.17
CA GLU A 20 -16.26 -7.00 -14.88
C GLU A 20 -16.28 -7.23 -13.36
N ILE A 21 -17.28 -7.96 -12.88
CA ILE A 21 -17.51 -8.19 -11.45
C ILE A 21 -17.52 -9.69 -11.15
N GLU A 22 -16.97 -10.07 -9.99
CA GLU A 22 -17.06 -11.41 -9.41
C GLU A 22 -18.22 -11.52 -8.40
N VAL A 23 -19.33 -12.16 -8.76
CA VAL A 23 -20.48 -12.36 -7.87
C VAL A 23 -20.46 -13.75 -7.21
N GLY A 24 -21.00 -13.85 -6.00
CA GLY A 24 -21.29 -15.13 -5.37
C GLY A 24 -22.54 -15.79 -5.96
N LEU A 25 -22.49 -17.11 -6.12
CA LEU A 25 -23.62 -17.96 -6.49
C LEU A 25 -24.20 -18.64 -5.24
N GLU A 26 -25.46 -19.07 -5.33
CA GLU A 26 -26.22 -19.72 -4.25
C GLU A 26 -25.53 -20.97 -3.65
N GLY A 27 -24.64 -21.63 -4.41
CA GLY A 27 -23.83 -22.77 -3.96
C GLY A 27 -22.47 -22.41 -3.36
N GLY A 28 -22.23 -21.14 -2.99
CA GLY A 28 -20.95 -20.68 -2.43
C GLY A 28 -19.80 -20.68 -3.44
N GLN A 29 -20.09 -20.75 -4.73
CA GLN A 29 -19.12 -20.59 -5.82
C GLN A 29 -19.10 -19.13 -6.29
N SER A 30 -18.02 -18.72 -6.95
CA SER A 30 -17.96 -17.41 -7.60
C SER A 30 -18.23 -17.52 -9.10
N ALA A 31 -18.84 -16.49 -9.68
CA ALA A 31 -18.94 -16.30 -11.11
C ALA A 31 -18.48 -14.89 -11.48
N THR A 32 -17.73 -14.78 -12.57
CA THR A 32 -17.31 -13.48 -13.12
C THR A 32 -18.18 -13.12 -14.31
N GLY A 33 -18.60 -11.87 -14.41
CA GLY A 33 -19.42 -11.39 -15.52
C GLY A 33 -19.41 -9.87 -15.64
N TRP A 34 -19.97 -9.36 -16.74
CA TRP A 34 -19.96 -7.93 -17.05
C TRP A 34 -21.30 -7.29 -16.67
N VAL A 35 -21.23 -6.16 -15.97
CA VAL A 35 -22.40 -5.35 -15.60
C VAL A 35 -22.26 -3.95 -16.17
N ARG A 36 -23.30 -3.50 -16.86
CA ARG A 36 -23.37 -2.13 -17.40
C ARG A 36 -23.71 -1.14 -16.29
N GLU A 37 -23.01 -0.01 -16.28
CA GLU A 37 -23.14 1.05 -15.26
C GLU A 37 -24.57 1.60 -15.10
N THR A 38 -25.39 1.57 -16.16
CA THR A 38 -26.76 2.09 -16.14
C THR A 38 -27.72 1.21 -16.94
N GLY A 39 -29.03 1.36 -16.67
CA GLY A 39 -30.10 0.78 -17.48
C GLY A 39 -30.29 -0.73 -17.30
N LEU A 40 -29.87 -1.29 -16.16
CA LEU A 40 -30.19 -2.65 -15.73
C LEU A 40 -31.04 -2.57 -14.46
N VAL A 41 -32.01 -3.47 -14.30
CA VAL A 41 -33.02 -3.39 -13.23
C VAL A 41 -32.44 -3.46 -11.81
N ASN A 42 -31.28 -4.11 -11.65
CA ASN A 42 -30.58 -4.28 -10.37
C ASN A 42 -29.31 -3.41 -10.25
N VAL A 43 -29.19 -2.36 -11.08
CA VAL A 43 -28.05 -1.45 -11.05
C VAL A 43 -28.55 -0.05 -10.73
N GLU A 44 -28.04 0.51 -9.63
CA GLU A 44 -28.36 1.85 -9.16
C GLU A 44 -27.09 2.68 -8.97
N LEU A 45 -27.15 3.95 -9.36
CA LEU A 45 -26.11 4.93 -9.06
C LEU A 45 -26.31 5.46 -7.65
N CYS A 46 -25.44 5.05 -6.74
CA CYS A 46 -25.47 5.48 -5.34
C CYS A 46 -24.44 6.59 -5.10
N SER A 47 -24.79 7.61 -4.32
CA SER A 47 -23.82 8.60 -3.84
C SER A 47 -22.87 7.98 -2.82
N CYS A 48 -21.72 8.62 -2.55
CA CYS A 48 -20.80 8.20 -1.49
C CYS A 48 -21.42 8.23 -0.08
N TRP A 49 -22.56 8.93 0.09
CA TRP A 49 -23.31 9.02 1.34
C TRP A 49 -24.45 8.00 1.44
N ALA A 50 -24.71 7.23 0.39
CA ALA A 50 -25.79 6.23 0.37
C ALA A 50 -25.43 4.93 1.11
N TRP A 51 -24.14 4.68 1.35
CA TRP A 51 -23.61 3.52 2.09
C TRP A 51 -24.24 2.19 1.66
N PRO A 52 -24.22 1.86 0.35
CA PRO A 52 -24.97 0.72 -0.18
C PRO A 52 -24.45 -0.60 0.37
N GLY A 53 -25.36 -1.37 0.98
CA GLY A 53 -25.07 -2.68 1.56
C GLY A 53 -24.44 -2.64 2.95
N PHE A 54 -24.40 -1.47 3.61
CA PHE A 54 -24.14 -1.42 5.05
C PHE A 54 -25.40 -1.79 5.82
N GLU A 55 -25.21 -2.61 6.85
CA GLU A 55 -26.27 -3.05 7.75
C GLU A 55 -25.84 -2.81 9.19
N ILE A 56 -26.73 -2.25 10.00
CA ILE A 56 -26.51 -2.08 11.44
C ILE A 56 -27.18 -3.23 12.16
N VAL A 57 -26.41 -3.99 12.93
CA VAL A 57 -26.88 -5.16 13.68
C VAL A 57 -26.65 -4.95 15.16
N GLN A 58 -27.59 -5.35 16.01
CA GLN A 58 -27.43 -5.28 17.46
C GLN A 58 -26.92 -6.61 18.02
N GLU A 59 -25.82 -6.56 18.77
CA GLU A 59 -25.35 -7.69 19.56
C GLU A 59 -25.59 -7.41 21.04
N ARG A 60 -26.31 -8.32 21.71
CA ARG A 60 -26.75 -8.18 23.10
C ARG A 60 -26.33 -9.36 23.98
N SER A 61 -25.80 -10.42 23.38
CA SER A 61 -25.29 -11.59 24.08
C SER A 61 -24.13 -11.21 24.98
N SER A 62 -24.00 -11.89 26.12
CA SER A 62 -22.88 -11.67 27.03
C SER A 62 -21.59 -12.27 26.45
N ASN A 63 -20.43 -11.77 26.91
CA ASN A 63 -19.14 -12.33 26.50
C ASN A 63 -19.03 -13.82 26.85
N GLY A 64 -19.61 -14.23 27.98
CA GLY A 64 -19.69 -15.63 28.37
C GLY A 64 -20.50 -16.47 27.39
N ASP A 65 -21.64 -15.96 26.91
CA ASP A 65 -22.47 -16.70 25.96
C ASP A 65 -21.80 -16.77 24.59
N ILE A 66 -21.17 -15.69 24.13
CA ILE A 66 -20.39 -15.67 22.88
C ILE A 66 -19.21 -16.65 22.96
N LEU A 67 -18.50 -16.74 24.08
CA LEU A 67 -17.42 -17.72 24.24
C LEU A 67 -17.95 -19.15 24.25
N ARG A 68 -19.05 -19.43 24.96
CA ARG A 68 -19.70 -20.76 24.97
C ARG A 68 -20.16 -21.18 23.57
N HIS A 69 -20.73 -20.24 22.82
CA HIS A 69 -21.06 -20.43 21.41
C HIS A 69 -19.82 -20.82 20.61
N SER A 70 -18.75 -20.04 20.69
CA SER A 70 -17.50 -20.30 19.99
C SER A 70 -16.92 -21.68 20.31
N LEU A 71 -16.87 -22.06 21.59
CA LEU A 71 -16.38 -23.38 22.00
C LEU A 71 -17.26 -24.51 21.41
N GLN A 72 -18.58 -24.33 21.41
CA GLN A 72 -19.53 -25.31 20.90
C GLN A 72 -19.42 -25.51 19.39
N VAL A 73 -19.41 -24.42 18.60
CA VAL A 73 -19.38 -24.49 17.12
C VAL A 73 -18.03 -24.96 16.59
N ASN A 74 -16.94 -24.68 17.31
CA ASN A 74 -15.60 -25.14 16.92
C ASN A 74 -15.26 -26.55 17.46
N GLY A 75 -16.19 -27.22 18.17
CA GLY A 75 -15.96 -28.56 18.70
C GLY A 75 -14.92 -28.63 19.83
N GLU A 76 -14.73 -27.54 20.57
CA GLU A 76 -13.74 -27.40 21.65
C GLU A 76 -14.33 -27.66 23.05
N THR A 77 -15.60 -28.11 23.11
CA THR A 77 -16.25 -28.51 24.36
C THR A 77 -15.81 -29.88 24.82
N THR A 78 -15.63 -30.05 26.13
CA THR A 78 -15.48 -31.36 26.77
C THR A 78 -16.82 -32.09 26.89
N PRO A 79 -16.85 -33.43 27.06
CA PRO A 79 -18.11 -34.18 27.25
C PRO A 79 -18.94 -33.79 28.48
N ALA A 80 -18.36 -33.05 29.43
CA ALA A 80 -19.06 -32.54 30.61
C ALA A 80 -19.74 -31.18 30.34
N GLU A 81 -19.29 -30.46 29.32
CA GLU A 81 -19.81 -29.14 28.96
C GLU A 81 -20.99 -29.27 27.99
N HIS A 82 -22.08 -28.57 28.31
CA HIS A 82 -23.34 -28.65 27.58
C HIS A 82 -23.77 -27.23 27.19
N PHE A 83 -23.17 -26.68 26.12
CA PHE A 83 -23.40 -25.30 25.68
C PHE A 83 -24.38 -25.16 24.51
N GLN A 84 -24.97 -26.25 24.04
CA GLN A 84 -25.83 -26.28 22.84
C GLN A 84 -26.98 -25.25 22.87
N GLU A 85 -27.67 -25.09 24.01
CA GLU A 85 -28.79 -24.15 24.13
C GLU A 85 -28.31 -22.68 24.10
N THR A 86 -27.22 -22.38 24.82
CA THR A 86 -26.58 -21.07 24.79
C THR A 86 -26.07 -20.73 23.39
N ALA A 87 -25.38 -21.68 22.74
CA ALA A 87 -24.90 -21.52 21.38
C ALA A 87 -26.06 -21.27 20.40
N SER A 88 -27.14 -22.03 20.51
CA SER A 88 -28.33 -21.83 19.67
C SER A 88 -28.99 -20.46 19.88
N THR A 89 -28.91 -19.91 21.10
CA THR A 89 -29.43 -18.57 21.42
C THR A 89 -28.57 -17.47 20.81
N VAL A 90 -27.25 -17.58 20.94
CA VAL A 90 -26.29 -16.63 20.33
C VAL A 90 -26.40 -16.65 18.81
N GLU A 91 -26.54 -17.84 18.21
CA GLU A 91 -26.72 -18.00 16.76
C GLU A 91 -27.99 -17.30 16.22
N GLN A 92 -28.98 -17.06 17.08
CA GLN A 92 -30.19 -16.31 16.74
C GLN A 92 -30.06 -14.79 16.92
N SER A 93 -28.94 -14.29 17.44
CA SER A 93 -28.68 -12.85 17.53
C SER A 93 -28.66 -12.20 16.13
N GLU A 94 -28.88 -10.89 16.06
CA GLU A 94 -28.85 -10.18 14.78
C GLU A 94 -27.48 -10.27 14.11
N LEU A 95 -26.40 -10.18 14.89
CA LEU A 95 -25.05 -10.28 14.38
C LEU A 95 -24.78 -11.66 13.79
N PHE A 96 -25.02 -12.74 14.55
CA PHE A 96 -24.71 -14.10 14.07
C PHE A 96 -25.62 -14.53 12.92
N ARG A 97 -26.90 -14.14 12.91
CA ARG A 97 -27.77 -14.35 11.74
C ARG A 97 -27.27 -13.64 10.50
N SER A 98 -26.75 -12.42 10.64
CA SER A 98 -26.22 -11.65 9.51
C SER A 98 -24.89 -12.22 9.01
N LEU A 99 -23.99 -12.62 9.93
CA LEU A 99 -22.76 -13.33 9.60
C LEU A 99 -23.06 -14.62 8.84
N ARG A 100 -24.05 -15.39 9.31
CA ARG A 100 -24.49 -16.62 8.67
C ARG A 100 -25.02 -16.39 7.25
N GLN A 101 -25.88 -15.39 7.05
CA GLN A 101 -26.37 -15.02 5.71
C GLN A 101 -25.26 -14.65 4.74
N VAL A 102 -24.16 -14.07 5.25
CA VAL A 102 -23.01 -13.70 4.42
C VAL A 102 -22.11 -14.91 4.16
N MET A 103 -21.79 -15.72 5.16
CA MET A 103 -20.66 -16.65 5.11
C MET A 103 -21.01 -18.14 5.04
N ASP A 104 -22.13 -18.55 5.64
CA ASP A 104 -22.42 -19.96 5.95
C ASP A 104 -22.78 -20.74 4.68
N ALA A 105 -21.75 -21.26 4.04
CA ALA A 105 -21.83 -21.92 2.75
C ALA A 105 -22.29 -23.38 2.85
N ASP A 106 -22.22 -24.01 4.03
CA ASP A 106 -22.54 -25.43 4.20
C ASP A 106 -23.78 -25.70 5.08
N GLN A 107 -24.26 -24.69 5.80
CA GLN A 107 -25.45 -24.64 6.65
C GLN A 107 -25.45 -25.61 7.84
N ARG A 108 -24.29 -26.14 8.27
CA ARG A 108 -24.26 -27.30 9.18
C ARG A 108 -23.84 -27.00 10.61
N ASP A 109 -22.91 -26.08 10.86
CA ASP A 109 -22.22 -25.95 12.16
C ASP A 109 -22.25 -24.54 12.78
N GLY A 110 -22.90 -23.57 12.13
CA GLY A 110 -22.92 -22.17 12.60
C GLY A 110 -21.58 -21.49 12.30
N VAL A 111 -21.43 -20.20 12.63
CA VAL A 111 -20.25 -19.43 12.18
C VAL A 111 -18.95 -19.92 12.85
N THR A 112 -18.17 -20.77 12.16
CA THR A 112 -16.91 -21.31 12.69
C THR A 112 -15.70 -20.42 12.37
N ARG A 113 -14.56 -20.67 13.04
CA ARG A 113 -13.31 -19.94 12.74
C ARG A 113 -12.80 -20.20 11.33
N ASP A 114 -12.94 -21.41 10.83
CA ASP A 114 -12.46 -21.79 9.51
C ASP A 114 -13.35 -21.20 8.41
N GLU A 115 -14.65 -21.11 8.63
CA GLU A 115 -15.55 -20.37 7.76
C GLU A 115 -15.22 -18.87 7.75
N MET A 116 -14.98 -18.26 8.91
CA MET A 116 -14.55 -16.85 8.98
C MET A 116 -13.26 -16.62 8.20
N ARG A 117 -12.27 -17.50 8.37
CA ARG A 117 -11.00 -17.43 7.64
C ARG A 117 -11.20 -17.64 6.13
N SER A 118 -12.08 -18.55 5.73
CA SER A 118 -12.40 -18.83 4.33
C SER A 118 -13.13 -17.65 3.68
N ALA A 119 -14.11 -17.09 4.37
CA ALA A 119 -14.89 -15.93 3.92
C ALA A 119 -14.00 -14.70 3.73
N LEU A 120 -13.11 -14.41 4.70
CA LEU A 120 -12.17 -13.29 4.61
C LEU A 120 -11.14 -13.43 3.46
N ARG A 121 -10.91 -14.64 2.93
CA ARG A 121 -10.05 -14.86 1.75
C ARG A 121 -10.75 -14.58 0.43
N ARG A 122 -12.08 -14.47 0.41
CA ARG A 122 -12.85 -14.17 -0.79
C ARG A 122 -13.21 -12.69 -0.81
N PRO A 123 -12.74 -11.90 -1.78
CA PRO A 123 -12.91 -10.45 -1.77
C PRO A 123 -14.35 -9.97 -1.58
N TRP A 124 -15.32 -10.62 -2.24
CA TRP A 124 -16.73 -10.23 -2.15
C TRP A 124 -17.37 -10.56 -0.79
N LEU A 125 -16.98 -11.67 -0.14
CA LEU A 125 -17.42 -12.03 1.22
C LEU A 125 -16.77 -11.15 2.27
N ALA A 126 -15.45 -10.95 2.18
CA ALA A 126 -14.72 -10.04 3.07
C ALA A 126 -15.33 -8.64 3.05
N GLN A 127 -15.73 -8.16 1.86
CA GLN A 127 -16.44 -6.90 1.73
C GLN A 127 -17.83 -6.92 2.37
N ALA A 128 -18.64 -7.96 2.13
CA ALA A 128 -19.96 -8.07 2.72
C ALA A 128 -19.87 -8.03 4.26
N LEU A 129 -18.89 -8.74 4.83
CA LEU A 129 -18.57 -8.70 6.26
C LEU A 129 -18.13 -7.31 6.74
N SER A 130 -17.28 -6.62 5.98
CA SER A 130 -16.82 -5.27 6.36
C SER A 130 -17.93 -4.22 6.42
N ARG A 131 -19.12 -4.53 5.89
CA ARG A 131 -20.28 -3.65 5.85
C ARG A 131 -21.30 -3.92 6.96
N LEU A 132 -21.06 -4.95 7.78
CA LEU A 132 -21.81 -5.15 9.02
C LEU A 132 -21.27 -4.21 10.10
N ILE A 133 -22.14 -3.34 10.60
CA ILE A 133 -21.84 -2.43 11.70
C ILE A 133 -22.49 -3.00 12.96
N ALA A 134 -21.68 -3.61 13.81
CA ALA A 134 -22.17 -4.15 15.08
C ALA A 134 -22.35 -3.00 16.10
N ASN A 135 -23.57 -2.84 16.61
CA ASN A 135 -23.79 -2.11 17.85
C ASN A 135 -23.54 -3.06 19.03
N TYR A 136 -22.39 -2.87 19.67
CA TYR A 136 -21.89 -3.77 20.72
C TYR A 136 -21.29 -2.96 21.87
N GLU A 137 -21.22 -3.57 23.04
CA GLU A 137 -20.61 -2.94 24.22
C GLU A 137 -19.08 -3.06 24.15
N THR A 138 -18.40 -1.93 23.91
CA THR A 138 -16.94 -1.83 23.76
C THR A 138 -16.15 -2.57 24.85
N GLU A 139 -15.08 -3.24 24.45
CA GLU A 139 -14.14 -3.92 25.35
C GLU A 139 -13.35 -2.92 26.22
N TRP A 140 -13.28 -1.67 25.77
CA TRP A 140 -12.46 -0.61 26.35
C TRP A 140 -13.15 0.16 27.49
N GLY A 141 -14.31 -0.28 27.97
CA GLY A 141 -15.12 0.45 28.96
C GLY A 141 -16.18 -0.38 29.65
N GLY A 142 -16.90 0.22 30.59
CA GLY A 142 -17.99 -0.44 31.32
C GLY A 142 -17.52 -1.24 32.53
N ASP A 143 -18.36 -2.17 32.98
CA ASP A 143 -18.12 -2.89 34.24
C ASP A 143 -17.32 -4.20 34.00
N MET A 144 -16.38 -4.51 34.89
CA MET A 144 -15.55 -5.74 34.83
C MET A 144 -16.38 -7.03 34.92
N THR A 145 -17.60 -6.98 35.43
CA THR A 145 -18.53 -8.13 35.52
C THR A 145 -18.76 -8.83 34.20
N LYS A 146 -18.67 -8.14 33.06
CA LYS A 146 -18.77 -8.79 31.74
C LYS A 146 -17.60 -9.70 31.43
N TRP A 147 -16.42 -9.39 31.96
CA TRP A 147 -15.23 -10.22 31.87
C TRP A 147 -15.29 -11.33 32.92
N ASP A 148 -15.75 -11.03 34.14
CA ASP A 148 -15.94 -12.05 35.18
C ASP A 148 -16.92 -13.16 34.76
N ALA A 149 -17.83 -12.89 33.82
CA ALA A 149 -18.68 -13.91 33.20
C ALA A 149 -17.90 -15.07 32.52
N LEU A 150 -16.62 -14.86 32.21
CA LEU A 150 -15.71 -15.85 31.62
C LEU A 150 -14.96 -16.70 32.66
N ASP A 151 -15.00 -16.34 33.95
CA ASP A 151 -14.17 -16.97 34.99
C ASP A 151 -14.32 -18.49 35.05
N THR A 152 -15.55 -18.98 34.85
CA THR A 152 -15.85 -20.43 34.86
C THR A 152 -15.27 -21.16 33.65
N LEU A 153 -15.15 -20.48 32.51
CA LEU A 153 -14.66 -21.03 31.24
C LEU A 153 -13.13 -20.98 31.17
N MET A 154 -12.51 -20.05 31.89
CA MET A 154 -11.06 -19.84 31.95
C MET A 154 -10.42 -20.50 33.17
N ALA A 155 -11.13 -21.41 33.83
CA ALA A 155 -10.66 -22.13 35.01
C ALA A 155 -9.61 -23.21 34.66
N GLY A 156 -9.02 -23.84 35.68
CA GLY A 156 -8.04 -24.92 35.48
C GLY A 156 -6.66 -24.40 35.08
N GLU A 157 -6.09 -24.94 33.99
CA GLU A 157 -4.73 -24.61 33.56
C GLU A 157 -4.55 -23.15 33.13
N TYR A 158 -5.63 -22.50 32.67
CA TYR A 158 -5.62 -21.10 32.21
C TYR A 158 -5.90 -20.08 33.32
N ALA A 159 -6.17 -20.51 34.55
CA ALA A 159 -6.67 -19.62 35.61
C ALA A 159 -5.68 -18.50 35.97
N ASN A 160 -4.38 -18.80 36.02
CA ASN A 160 -3.35 -17.80 36.33
C ASN A 160 -3.19 -16.77 35.19
N ASP A 161 -3.20 -17.25 33.94
CA ASP A 161 -3.10 -16.39 32.76
C ASP A 161 -4.34 -15.51 32.64
N TRP A 162 -5.52 -16.04 32.96
CA TRP A 162 -6.77 -15.30 32.97
C TRP A 162 -6.79 -14.18 34.02
N ILE A 163 -6.25 -14.42 35.22
CA ILE A 163 -6.10 -13.37 36.24
C ILE A 163 -5.16 -12.26 35.74
N ALA A 164 -4.04 -12.63 35.13
CA ALA A 164 -3.11 -11.66 34.54
C ALA A 164 -3.78 -10.85 33.41
N GLU A 165 -4.58 -11.52 32.59
CA GLU A 165 -5.31 -10.91 31.48
C GLU A 165 -6.40 -9.95 31.96
N LYS A 166 -7.18 -10.29 32.99
CA LYS A 166 -8.15 -9.35 33.59
C LYS A 166 -7.48 -8.09 34.13
N ASN A 167 -6.30 -8.22 34.73
CA ASN A 167 -5.52 -7.05 35.16
C ASN A 167 -5.08 -6.18 33.97
N ARG A 168 -4.68 -6.80 32.85
CA ARG A 168 -4.32 -6.09 31.62
C ARG A 168 -5.52 -5.39 31.00
N ILE A 169 -6.67 -6.07 30.92
CA ILE A 169 -7.93 -5.51 30.44
C ILE A 169 -8.31 -4.28 31.26
N GLY A 170 -8.30 -4.38 32.60
CA GLY A 170 -8.60 -3.24 33.47
C GLY A 170 -7.70 -2.02 33.25
N GLN A 171 -6.42 -2.22 32.92
CA GLN A 171 -5.51 -1.12 32.59
C GLN A 171 -5.76 -0.49 31.21
N LEU A 172 -6.42 -1.21 30.31
CA LEU A 172 -6.74 -0.78 28.95
C LEU A 172 -8.17 -0.21 28.84
N MET A 173 -8.97 -0.28 29.90
CA MET A 173 -10.30 0.30 29.93
C MET A 173 -10.22 1.80 30.21
N TRP A 174 -10.28 2.60 29.14
CA TRP A 174 -10.14 4.06 29.19
C TRP A 174 -11.46 4.80 28.89
N TRP A 175 -12.52 4.09 28.51
CA TRP A 175 -13.76 4.70 28.03
C TRP A 175 -14.39 5.66 29.05
N ASP A 176 -14.45 5.24 30.31
CA ASP A 176 -15.10 6.02 31.36
C ASP A 176 -14.35 7.33 31.64
N ASP A 177 -13.01 7.32 31.52
CA ASP A 177 -12.17 8.52 31.62
C ASP A 177 -12.43 9.53 30.48
N ALA A 178 -12.79 9.02 29.29
CA ALA A 178 -13.09 9.83 28.10
C ALA A 178 -14.57 10.22 28.00
N SER A 179 -15.48 9.52 28.69
CA SER A 179 -16.94 9.63 28.54
C SER A 179 -17.51 11.03 28.80
N SER A 180 -16.79 11.86 29.56
CA SER A 180 -17.17 13.25 29.86
C SER A 180 -16.73 14.28 28.82
N LEU A 181 -15.93 13.90 27.82
CA LEU A 181 -15.46 14.80 26.78
C LEU A 181 -16.59 15.21 25.84
N GLU A 182 -16.66 16.50 25.52
CA GLU A 182 -17.67 17.04 24.60
C GLU A 182 -17.55 16.38 23.21
N GLY A 183 -18.67 15.80 22.74
CA GLY A 183 -18.73 15.08 21.46
C GLY A 183 -18.28 13.62 21.50
N PHE A 184 -17.75 13.12 22.63
CA PHE A 184 -17.42 11.70 22.80
C PHE A 184 -18.65 10.90 23.27
N PRO A 185 -18.86 9.63 22.84
CA PRO A 185 -20.03 8.87 23.25
C PRO A 185 -19.99 8.53 24.74
N SER A 186 -21.03 8.94 25.47
CA SER A 186 -21.18 8.62 26.91
C SER A 186 -21.60 7.18 27.17
N SER A 187 -22.15 6.48 26.17
CA SER A 187 -22.48 5.06 26.26
C SER A 187 -21.27 4.20 25.89
N THR A 188 -21.07 3.12 26.62
CA THR A 188 -20.12 2.04 26.26
C THR A 188 -20.64 1.18 25.10
N ARG A 189 -21.92 1.30 24.73
CA ARG A 189 -22.45 0.67 23.52
C ARG A 189 -22.23 1.59 22.33
N ILE A 190 -21.39 1.13 21.42
CA ILE A 190 -20.97 1.89 20.26
C ILE A 190 -21.21 1.10 18.98
N TYR A 191 -21.22 1.84 17.87
CA TYR A 191 -21.14 1.25 16.54
C TYR A 191 -19.68 0.93 16.25
N CYS A 192 -19.33 -0.34 16.36
CA CYS A 192 -18.01 -0.83 15.99
C CYS A 192 -17.89 -0.78 14.46
N ILE A 193 -17.01 0.09 13.97
CA ILE A 193 -16.69 0.25 12.57
C ILE A 193 -15.26 -0.20 12.31
N HIS A 194 -14.97 -0.72 11.12
CA HIS A 194 -13.60 -0.96 10.68
C HIS A 194 -13.01 0.36 10.17
N PRO A 195 -12.18 1.10 10.95
CA PRO A 195 -11.82 2.48 10.64
C PRO A 195 -11.06 2.60 9.32
N ILE A 196 -10.22 1.61 8.99
CA ILE A 196 -9.51 1.56 7.70
C ILE A 196 -10.50 1.45 6.54
N ALA A 197 -11.56 0.65 6.68
CA ALA A 197 -12.55 0.47 5.61
C ALA A 197 -13.43 1.73 5.47
N LEU A 198 -13.73 2.40 6.58
CA LEU A 198 -14.43 3.69 6.54
C LEU A 198 -13.59 4.75 5.81
N VAL A 199 -12.31 4.88 6.17
CA VAL A 199 -11.38 5.83 5.52
C VAL A 199 -11.20 5.49 4.03
N ASP A 200 -11.07 4.21 3.68
CA ASP A 200 -10.93 3.76 2.29
C ASP A 200 -12.16 4.13 1.44
N ASN A 201 -13.38 4.03 2.00
CA ASN A 201 -14.61 4.47 1.33
C ASN A 201 -14.63 5.99 1.03
N PHE A 202 -13.99 6.81 1.86
CA PHE A 202 -13.82 8.24 1.60
C PHE A 202 -12.70 8.51 0.60
N TYR A 203 -11.67 7.66 0.59
CA TYR A 203 -10.49 7.78 -0.25
C TYR A 203 -10.82 7.63 -1.75
N GLU A 204 -11.64 6.65 -2.13
CA GLU A 204 -12.02 6.44 -3.54
C GLU A 204 -12.95 7.52 -4.12
N THR A 205 -13.68 8.27 -3.29
CA THR A 205 -14.53 9.37 -3.80
C THR A 205 -13.68 10.58 -4.23
N ILE A 206 -12.46 10.70 -3.69
CA ILE A 206 -11.49 11.75 -4.02
C ILE A 206 -10.59 11.31 -5.20
N SER A 207 -10.45 10.00 -5.45
CA SER A 207 -9.52 9.46 -6.46
C SER A 207 -9.95 9.70 -7.92
N ASN A 208 -11.20 10.06 -8.17
CA ASN A 208 -11.67 10.41 -9.53
C ASN A 208 -11.18 11.79 -10.03
N THR A 209 -10.36 12.52 -9.27
CA THR A 209 -9.79 13.82 -9.70
C THR A 209 -8.26 13.92 -9.60
N CYS A 210 -7.53 12.87 -9.18
CA CYS A 210 -6.08 12.93 -8.98
C CYS A 210 -5.33 11.78 -9.70
N PHE A 211 -4.07 12.02 -10.04
CA PHE A 211 -3.17 11.08 -10.69
C PHE A 211 -2.58 10.10 -9.66
N PRO A 212 -2.56 8.78 -9.91
CA PRO A 212 -2.04 7.81 -8.93
C PRO A 212 -0.58 8.05 -8.57
N LEU A 213 -0.26 8.04 -7.27
CA LEU A 213 1.11 8.28 -6.77
C LEU A 213 2.14 7.31 -7.38
N LYS A 214 1.81 6.02 -7.46
CA LYS A 214 2.68 5.00 -8.06
C LYS A 214 2.98 5.30 -9.53
N ALA A 215 1.98 5.75 -10.29
CA ALA A 215 2.18 6.14 -11.68
C ALA A 215 3.06 7.40 -11.78
N ALA A 216 2.87 8.39 -10.89
CA ALA A 216 3.70 9.60 -10.85
C ALA A 216 5.16 9.27 -10.55
N GLN A 217 5.37 8.34 -9.62
CA GLN A 217 6.68 7.82 -9.25
C GLN A 217 7.38 7.11 -10.41
N GLU A 218 6.67 6.25 -11.13
CA GLU A 218 7.21 5.56 -12.30
C GLU A 218 7.61 6.56 -13.40
N ILE A 219 6.74 7.53 -13.69
CA ILE A 219 7.02 8.58 -14.67
C ILE A 219 8.22 9.42 -14.23
N ALA A 220 8.30 9.82 -12.96
CA ALA A 220 9.42 10.56 -12.42
C ALA A 220 10.75 9.79 -12.54
N LEU A 221 10.72 8.48 -12.28
CA LEU A 221 11.88 7.61 -12.45
C LEU A 221 12.31 7.52 -13.92
N ARG A 222 11.37 7.32 -14.84
CA ARG A 222 11.64 7.29 -16.28
C ARG A 222 12.18 8.62 -16.78
N VAL A 223 11.59 9.73 -16.37
CA VAL A 223 12.06 11.08 -16.72
C VAL A 223 13.47 11.31 -16.17
N SER A 224 13.74 11.01 -14.90
CA SER A 224 15.10 11.15 -14.33
C SER A 224 16.13 10.27 -15.06
N GLY A 225 15.80 9.00 -15.31
CA GLY A 225 16.66 8.05 -16.04
C GLY A 225 16.83 8.35 -17.53
N GLY A 226 15.89 9.07 -18.15
CA GLY A 226 15.94 9.45 -19.56
C GLY A 226 17.13 10.35 -19.91
N TYR A 227 17.64 11.10 -18.94
CA TYR A 227 18.88 11.87 -19.11
C TYR A 227 20.13 11.01 -19.20
N GLU A 228 20.07 9.77 -18.71
CA GLU A 228 21.12 8.76 -18.85
C GLU A 228 20.89 7.85 -20.08
N GLY A 229 19.93 8.22 -20.95
CA GLY A 229 19.63 7.51 -22.20
C GLY A 229 18.57 6.41 -22.11
N ARG A 230 17.88 6.27 -20.96
CA ARG A 230 16.90 5.21 -20.74
C ARG A 230 15.47 5.64 -21.11
N ALA A 231 14.90 5.09 -22.18
CA ALA A 231 13.51 5.37 -22.58
C ALA A 231 12.46 4.59 -21.75
N ASN A 232 12.81 3.37 -21.33
CA ASN A 232 11.97 2.50 -20.52
C ASN A 232 12.68 2.11 -19.22
N LEU A 233 11.88 1.71 -18.23
CA LEU A 233 12.40 1.03 -17.06
C LEU A 233 12.93 -0.34 -17.48
N ASP A 234 14.13 -0.67 -17.03
CA ASP A 234 14.78 -1.95 -17.30
C ASP A 234 14.84 -2.76 -16.01
N TYR A 235 13.79 -3.54 -15.79
CA TYR A 235 13.68 -4.45 -14.64
C TYR A 235 14.64 -5.64 -14.73
N HIS A 236 15.27 -5.83 -15.89
CA HIS A 236 16.11 -6.96 -16.25
C HIS A 236 17.59 -6.57 -16.30
N ALA A 237 17.91 -5.29 -16.09
CA ALA A 237 19.27 -4.76 -16.18
C ALA A 237 20.20 -5.59 -15.29
N LEU A 238 21.03 -6.43 -15.93
CA LEU A 238 21.84 -7.45 -15.28
C LEU A 238 23.31 -7.21 -15.59
N ALA A 239 24.11 -7.09 -14.54
CA ALA A 239 25.55 -6.95 -14.65
C ALA A 239 26.29 -8.01 -13.83
N ASP A 240 27.42 -8.44 -14.40
CA ASP A 240 28.29 -9.48 -13.87
C ASP A 240 29.18 -8.95 -12.72
N ASP A 241 29.97 -9.82 -12.07
CA ASP A 241 30.86 -9.48 -10.94
C ASP A 241 32.21 -8.89 -11.39
N PHE A 242 32.20 -7.79 -12.13
CA PHE A 242 33.42 -7.17 -12.68
C PHE A 242 34.14 -6.25 -11.67
N ASP A 243 33.45 -5.76 -10.64
CA ASP A 243 33.95 -4.83 -9.63
C ASP A 243 34.07 -5.46 -8.23
N GLY A 244 33.82 -6.76 -8.10
CA GLY A 244 33.86 -7.50 -6.84
C GLY A 244 32.56 -7.45 -6.03
N GLN A 245 31.51 -6.78 -6.54
CA GLN A 245 30.22 -6.62 -5.87
C GLN A 245 29.24 -7.78 -6.11
N GLY A 246 29.65 -8.83 -6.83
CA GLY A 246 28.77 -9.92 -7.23
C GLY A 246 27.81 -9.50 -8.35
N THR A 247 26.68 -10.18 -8.44
CA THR A 247 25.64 -9.82 -9.41
C THR A 247 24.98 -8.50 -9.05
N SER A 248 24.90 -7.60 -10.03
CA SER A 248 24.07 -6.40 -9.99
C SER A 248 22.82 -6.60 -10.84
N PHE A 249 21.65 -6.24 -10.32
CA PHE A 249 20.38 -6.50 -10.98
C PHE A 249 19.36 -5.37 -10.77
N GLY A 250 18.52 -5.14 -11.77
CA GLY A 250 17.31 -4.31 -11.67
C GLY A 250 17.50 -2.81 -11.91
N LEU A 251 16.42 -2.05 -11.71
CA LEU A 251 16.26 -0.64 -12.10
C LEU A 251 17.46 0.27 -11.77
N ILE A 252 18.03 0.13 -10.57
CA ILE A 252 19.17 0.94 -10.10
C ILE A 252 20.40 0.09 -9.75
N GLN A 253 20.51 -1.13 -10.29
CA GLN A 253 21.67 -2.02 -10.13
C GLN A 253 21.98 -2.39 -8.66
N TRP A 254 20.96 -2.85 -7.92
CA TRP A 254 21.20 -3.43 -6.59
C TRP A 254 22.11 -4.65 -6.70
N ASN A 255 22.97 -4.86 -5.71
CA ASN A 255 23.98 -5.91 -5.77
C ASN A 255 24.14 -6.65 -4.45
N PHE A 256 24.66 -7.87 -4.52
CA PHE A 256 24.92 -8.69 -3.34
C PHE A 256 26.06 -8.11 -2.47
N GLY A 257 27.07 -7.49 -3.07
CA GLY A 257 28.25 -6.94 -2.39
C GLY A 257 27.97 -5.74 -1.50
N GLN A 258 26.89 -4.99 -1.75
CA GLN A 258 26.37 -3.93 -0.87
C GLN A 258 25.20 -4.41 0.00
N ASN A 259 24.86 -5.70 -0.08
CA ASN A 259 23.71 -6.28 0.61
C ASN A 259 22.38 -5.60 0.24
N THR A 260 22.26 -5.12 -0.99
CA THR A 260 21.06 -4.41 -1.46
C THR A 260 20.16 -5.29 -2.31
N LEU A 261 20.70 -6.29 -3.03
CA LEU A 261 19.88 -7.20 -3.85
C LEU A 261 19.20 -8.32 -3.02
N GLY A 262 19.90 -8.88 -2.03
CA GLY A 262 19.38 -9.93 -1.15
C GLY A 262 18.05 -9.59 -0.47
N PRO A 263 17.90 -8.40 0.14
CA PRO A 263 16.65 -7.97 0.74
C PRO A 263 15.46 -7.93 -0.24
N LEU A 264 15.67 -7.48 -1.47
CA LEU A 264 14.62 -7.46 -2.50
C LEU A 264 14.18 -8.89 -2.86
N LEU A 265 15.15 -9.80 -3.02
CA LEU A 265 14.86 -11.21 -3.27
C LEU A 265 14.12 -11.88 -2.11
N LEU A 266 14.44 -11.50 -0.86
CA LEU A 266 13.71 -11.97 0.32
C LEU A 266 12.27 -11.43 0.35
N GLN A 267 12.05 -10.16 -0.02
CA GLN A 267 10.70 -9.63 -0.17
C GLN A 267 9.91 -10.40 -1.23
N MET A 268 10.56 -10.75 -2.35
CA MET A 268 9.93 -11.54 -3.41
C MET A 268 9.55 -12.94 -2.91
N TYR A 269 10.48 -13.62 -2.24
CA TYR A 269 10.24 -14.92 -1.65
C TYR A 269 9.09 -14.87 -0.62
N ASN A 270 9.04 -13.87 0.24
CA ASN A 270 7.98 -13.74 1.24
C ASN A 270 6.62 -13.39 0.62
N ARG A 271 6.61 -12.65 -0.49
CA ARG A 271 5.40 -12.24 -1.19
C ARG A 271 4.79 -13.38 -2.00
N ASP A 272 5.61 -14.09 -2.76
CA ASP A 272 5.19 -15.23 -3.58
C ASP A 272 6.33 -16.25 -3.69
N PRO A 273 6.40 -17.23 -2.75
CA PRO A 273 7.43 -18.26 -2.77
C PRO A 273 7.40 -19.12 -4.05
N GLY A 274 6.22 -19.29 -4.64
CA GLY A 274 6.02 -20.10 -5.85
C GLY A 274 6.59 -19.42 -7.09
N ALA A 275 6.25 -18.14 -7.30
CA ALA A 275 6.83 -17.34 -8.39
C ALA A 275 8.33 -17.11 -8.20
N PHE A 276 8.80 -16.92 -6.95
CA PHE A 276 10.23 -16.86 -6.66
C PHE A 276 10.93 -18.14 -7.10
N ALA A 277 10.48 -19.31 -6.63
CA ALA A 277 11.08 -20.59 -7.02
C ALA A 277 10.99 -20.85 -8.52
N GLY A 278 9.86 -20.52 -9.15
CA GLY A 278 9.62 -20.67 -10.58
C GLY A 278 10.54 -19.84 -11.47
N ALA A 279 11.11 -18.74 -10.95
CA ALA A 279 12.06 -17.94 -11.69
C ALA A 279 13.41 -18.64 -11.91
N PHE A 280 13.81 -19.56 -11.04
CA PHE A 280 15.13 -20.18 -11.10
C PHE A 280 15.08 -21.53 -11.85
N PRO A 281 15.81 -21.69 -12.97
CA PRO A 281 15.90 -22.98 -13.64
C PRO A 281 16.60 -24.00 -12.73
N ALA A 282 16.29 -25.29 -12.90
CA ALA A 282 16.87 -26.36 -12.09
C ALA A 282 18.41 -26.34 -12.04
N ALA A 283 19.05 -25.91 -13.14
CA ALA A 283 20.51 -25.81 -13.25
C ALA A 283 21.13 -24.63 -12.45
N ALA A 284 20.32 -23.67 -11.98
CA ALA A 284 20.78 -22.61 -11.09
C ALA A 284 20.75 -23.01 -9.61
N ASP A 285 20.02 -24.08 -9.25
CA ASP A 285 19.74 -24.54 -7.89
C ASP A 285 19.57 -23.39 -6.89
N TYR A 286 18.35 -22.89 -6.74
CA TYR A 286 18.08 -21.70 -5.94
C TYR A 286 18.10 -21.95 -4.41
N ARG A 287 18.13 -23.20 -3.94
CA ARG A 287 17.97 -23.50 -2.49
C ARG A 287 19.08 -22.91 -1.61
N PRO A 288 20.36 -22.90 -2.03
CA PRO A 288 21.40 -22.21 -1.27
C PRO A 288 21.16 -20.69 -1.23
N LEU A 289 20.67 -20.10 -2.33
CA LEU A 289 20.27 -18.68 -2.34
C LEU A 289 19.10 -18.42 -1.39
N GLU A 290 18.06 -19.24 -1.42
CA GLU A 290 16.90 -19.15 -0.51
C GLU A 290 17.34 -19.16 0.95
N THR A 291 18.20 -20.13 1.31
CA THR A 291 18.77 -20.22 2.66
C THR A 291 19.58 -18.97 3.00
N ALA A 292 20.39 -18.48 2.05
CA ALA A 292 21.24 -17.32 2.24
C ALA A 292 20.46 -16.01 2.41
N ILE A 293 19.39 -15.79 1.64
CA ILE A 293 18.54 -14.60 1.79
C ILE A 293 17.70 -14.65 3.07
N ARG A 294 17.18 -15.82 3.45
CA ARG A 294 16.40 -16.00 4.70
C ARG A 294 17.27 -15.79 5.95
N ASN A 295 18.51 -16.28 5.92
CA ASN A 295 19.49 -16.05 6.97
C ASN A 295 20.20 -14.69 6.86
N GLN A 296 19.87 -13.88 5.84
CA GLN A 296 20.51 -12.60 5.55
C GLN A 296 22.05 -12.68 5.48
N SER A 297 22.58 -13.82 5.04
CA SER A 297 24.02 -14.07 4.93
C SER A 297 24.55 -13.53 3.61
N GLN A 298 25.08 -12.31 3.62
CA GLN A 298 25.65 -11.66 2.45
C GLN A 298 26.72 -12.51 1.74
N GLN A 299 27.62 -13.12 2.51
CA GLN A 299 28.69 -13.95 1.96
C GLN A 299 28.13 -15.18 1.24
N ALA A 300 27.13 -15.85 1.81
CA ALA A 300 26.51 -17.02 1.18
C ALA A 300 25.73 -16.66 -0.09
N GLN A 301 25.14 -15.45 -0.15
CA GLN A 301 24.49 -14.95 -1.37
C GLN A 301 25.52 -14.71 -2.48
N LEU A 302 26.65 -14.08 -2.15
CA LEU A 302 27.79 -13.88 -3.07
C LEU A 302 28.37 -15.21 -3.55
N ASP A 303 28.56 -16.17 -2.65
CA ASP A 303 29.11 -17.48 -2.98
C ASP A 303 28.20 -18.24 -3.95
N TRP A 304 26.88 -18.23 -3.72
CA TRP A 304 25.92 -18.81 -4.66
C TRP A 304 25.99 -18.11 -6.02
N ALA A 305 25.89 -16.78 -6.04
CA ALA A 305 25.84 -16.02 -7.29
C ALA A 305 27.10 -16.26 -8.15
N ARG A 306 28.29 -16.23 -7.52
CA ARG A 306 29.57 -16.53 -8.17
C ARG A 306 29.67 -17.97 -8.65
N SER A 307 29.16 -18.91 -7.86
CA SER A 307 29.17 -20.32 -8.21
C SER A 307 28.36 -20.59 -9.48
N VAL A 308 27.10 -20.13 -9.53
CA VAL A 308 26.22 -20.33 -10.69
C VAL A 308 26.75 -19.57 -11.91
N LEU A 309 27.18 -18.33 -11.73
CA LEU A 309 27.77 -17.52 -12.80
C LEU A 309 28.98 -18.22 -13.47
N ARG A 310 29.89 -18.77 -12.66
CA ARG A 310 31.11 -19.44 -13.14
C ARG A 310 30.83 -20.80 -13.78
N THR A 311 29.91 -21.56 -13.22
CA THR A 311 29.65 -22.95 -13.63
C THR A 311 28.58 -23.05 -14.73
N ASN A 312 27.61 -22.13 -14.74
CA ASN A 312 26.53 -22.09 -15.71
C ASN A 312 25.96 -20.67 -15.89
N ARG A 313 26.71 -19.82 -16.61
CA ARG A 313 26.32 -18.43 -16.92
C ARG A 313 24.93 -18.31 -17.56
N ALA A 314 24.52 -19.29 -18.36
CA ALA A 314 23.19 -19.29 -18.98
C ALA A 314 22.09 -19.46 -17.93
N ALA A 315 22.24 -20.40 -17.00
CA ALA A 315 21.28 -20.59 -15.91
C ALA A 315 21.25 -19.38 -14.96
N TRP A 316 22.40 -18.78 -14.66
CA TRP A 316 22.50 -17.52 -13.92
C TRP A 316 21.71 -16.40 -14.61
N SER A 317 21.99 -16.16 -15.89
CA SER A 317 21.34 -15.09 -16.64
C SER A 317 19.83 -15.32 -16.76
N GLN A 318 19.41 -16.55 -17.04
CA GLN A 318 18.00 -16.90 -17.14
C GLN A 318 17.25 -16.69 -15.82
N ALA A 319 17.85 -17.02 -14.68
CA ALA A 319 17.23 -16.81 -13.37
C ALA A 319 16.87 -15.34 -13.13
N PHE A 320 17.81 -14.44 -13.45
CA PHE A 320 17.60 -13.01 -13.26
C PHE A 320 16.65 -12.40 -14.31
N HIS A 321 16.66 -12.88 -15.55
CA HIS A 321 15.65 -12.45 -16.52
C HIS A 321 14.24 -12.90 -16.11
N ASN A 322 14.08 -14.18 -15.73
CA ASN A 322 12.80 -14.72 -15.29
C ASN A 322 12.24 -13.99 -14.08
N ILE A 323 13.07 -13.71 -13.07
CA ILE A 323 12.59 -12.99 -11.89
C ILE A 323 12.24 -11.53 -12.23
N GLY A 324 12.97 -10.92 -13.18
CA GLY A 324 12.63 -9.61 -13.75
C GLY A 324 11.29 -9.57 -14.50
N ASP A 325 10.84 -10.70 -15.04
CA ASP A 325 9.52 -10.84 -15.68
C ASP A 325 8.36 -10.96 -14.68
N VAL A 326 8.65 -11.25 -13.40
CA VAL A 326 7.60 -11.44 -12.38
C VAL A 326 7.01 -10.07 -11.99
N PRO A 327 5.71 -9.80 -12.23
CA PRO A 327 5.10 -8.50 -11.92
C PRO A 327 5.25 -8.12 -10.44
N ALA A 328 5.10 -9.09 -9.54
CA ALA A 328 5.29 -8.88 -8.10
C ALA A 328 6.72 -8.42 -7.75
N PHE A 329 7.74 -8.88 -8.50
CA PHE A 329 9.12 -8.44 -8.30
C PHE A 329 9.40 -7.08 -8.94
N GLN A 330 8.77 -6.77 -10.08
CA GLN A 330 8.82 -5.43 -10.68
C GLN A 330 8.26 -4.38 -9.70
N GLU A 331 7.17 -4.68 -9.00
CA GLU A 331 6.64 -3.83 -7.94
C GLU A 331 7.61 -3.68 -6.76
N ILE A 332 8.29 -4.76 -6.35
CA ILE A 332 9.29 -4.71 -5.28
C ILE A 332 10.47 -3.83 -5.70
N GLN A 333 10.96 -3.97 -6.94
CA GLN A 333 12.00 -3.10 -7.47
C GLN A 333 11.54 -1.64 -7.49
N LEU A 334 10.33 -1.36 -7.98
CA LEU A 334 9.77 -0.01 -7.95
C LEU A 334 9.76 0.55 -6.52
N ASN A 335 9.18 -0.19 -5.56
CA ASN A 335 9.12 0.24 -4.16
C ASN A 335 10.50 0.48 -3.56
N ALA A 336 11.50 -0.35 -3.88
CA ALA A 336 12.87 -0.16 -3.42
C ALA A 336 13.57 1.05 -4.06
N VAL A 337 13.14 1.51 -5.24
CA VAL A 337 13.59 2.79 -5.81
C VAL A 337 12.95 3.99 -5.10
N LEU A 338 11.84 3.78 -4.37
CA LEU A 338 11.13 4.84 -3.65
C LEU A 338 11.75 5.24 -2.32
N ASP A 339 12.94 4.77 -1.94
CA ASP A 339 13.68 5.39 -0.82
C ASP A 339 13.95 6.89 -1.09
N TYR A 340 14.00 7.32 -2.36
CA TYR A 340 14.04 8.74 -2.75
C TYR A 340 12.72 9.48 -2.55
N HIS A 341 11.59 8.78 -2.43
CA HIS A 341 10.28 9.37 -2.16
C HIS A 341 10.29 10.12 -0.82
N GLU A 342 10.96 9.61 0.21
CA GLU A 342 11.06 10.30 1.50
C GLU A 342 11.75 11.67 1.38
N ASN A 343 12.79 11.76 0.55
CA ASN A 343 13.48 13.02 0.26
C ASN A 343 12.57 14.00 -0.51
N VAL A 344 11.78 13.49 -1.46
CA VAL A 344 10.81 14.30 -2.21
C VAL A 344 9.69 14.79 -1.30
N VAL A 345 9.14 13.94 -0.43
CA VAL A 345 8.13 14.31 0.57
C VAL A 345 8.68 15.36 1.54
N THR A 346 9.93 15.21 1.97
CA THR A 346 10.63 16.21 2.80
C THR A 346 10.74 17.55 2.07
N ALA A 347 11.13 17.55 0.80
CA ALA A 347 11.20 18.76 -0.03
C ALA A 347 9.82 19.41 -0.20
N ILE A 348 8.77 18.61 -0.43
CA ILE A 348 7.37 19.07 -0.50
C ILE A 348 6.96 19.73 0.82
N GLY A 349 7.26 19.10 1.96
CA GLY A 349 6.99 19.67 3.29
C GLY A 349 7.68 21.01 3.52
N MET A 350 8.94 21.14 3.09
CA MET A 350 9.67 22.41 3.15
C MET A 350 9.04 23.48 2.23
N MET A 351 8.63 23.11 1.01
CA MET A 351 7.94 24.00 0.08
C MET A 351 6.57 24.45 0.62
N ARG A 352 5.79 23.54 1.23
CA ARG A 352 4.54 23.86 1.93
C ARG A 352 4.75 24.85 3.08
N GLY A 353 5.86 24.73 3.81
CA GLY A 353 6.25 25.69 4.84
C GLY A 353 6.69 27.07 4.31
N ILE A 354 6.72 27.29 3.00
CA ILE A 354 7.01 28.58 2.36
C ILE A 354 5.77 29.11 1.64
N ALA A 355 5.09 28.26 0.89
CA ALA A 355 3.96 28.61 0.02
C ALA A 355 2.79 27.64 0.22
N PRO A 356 2.12 27.66 1.40
CA PRO A 356 1.08 26.70 1.71
C PRO A 356 -0.06 26.72 0.68
N ASP A 357 -0.43 27.91 0.19
CA ASP A 357 -1.52 28.08 -0.78
C ASP A 357 -1.22 27.46 -2.15
N LEU A 358 0.04 27.50 -2.59
CA LEU A 358 0.50 26.96 -3.89
C LEU A 358 0.85 25.46 -3.84
N MET A 359 0.95 24.90 -2.64
CA MET A 359 1.41 23.53 -2.39
C MET A 359 0.35 22.68 -1.67
N GLN A 360 -0.93 23.06 -1.79
CA GLN A 360 -2.06 22.29 -1.25
C GLN A 360 -2.11 20.89 -1.89
N GLU A 361 -2.07 20.86 -3.22
CA GLU A 361 -1.92 19.67 -4.05
C GLU A 361 -0.55 19.67 -4.73
N ILE A 362 -0.05 18.51 -5.16
CA ILE A 362 1.25 18.42 -5.88
C ILE A 362 1.02 17.89 -7.28
N HIS A 363 1.41 18.67 -8.30
CA HIS A 363 1.26 18.26 -9.70
C HIS A 363 2.34 17.27 -10.13
N VAL A 364 2.03 16.44 -11.14
CA VAL A 364 2.96 15.42 -11.68
C VAL A 364 4.30 16.03 -12.11
N GLY A 365 4.27 17.17 -12.80
CA GLY A 365 5.48 17.88 -13.22
C GLY A 365 6.36 18.35 -12.06
N THR A 366 5.72 18.84 -10.99
CA THR A 366 6.38 19.23 -9.74
C THR A 366 7.07 18.06 -9.09
N TYR A 367 6.35 16.95 -8.95
CA TYR A 367 6.91 15.73 -8.38
C TYR A 367 8.10 15.20 -9.20
N ALA A 368 7.98 15.15 -10.54
CA ALA A 368 9.05 14.68 -11.41
C ALA A 368 10.33 15.54 -11.33
N ALA A 369 10.18 16.87 -11.27
CA ALA A 369 11.32 17.78 -11.13
C ALA A 369 11.97 17.68 -9.74
N LEU A 370 11.17 17.54 -8.68
CA LEU A 370 11.67 17.30 -7.33
C LEU A 370 12.33 15.94 -7.18
N TYR A 371 11.83 14.92 -7.87
CA TYR A 371 12.45 13.59 -7.90
C TYR A 371 13.87 13.65 -8.50
N ASP A 372 14.05 14.23 -9.69
CA ASP A 372 15.39 14.43 -10.29
C ASP A 372 16.29 15.33 -9.40
N LEU A 373 15.71 16.32 -8.70
CA LEU A 373 16.39 17.09 -7.66
C LEU A 373 16.90 16.22 -6.53
N CYS A 374 16.03 15.45 -5.88
CA CYS A 374 16.42 14.61 -4.75
C CYS A 374 17.41 13.52 -5.16
N VAL A 375 17.28 12.94 -6.36
CA VAL A 375 18.23 11.96 -6.88
C VAL A 375 19.63 12.54 -7.06
N GLN A 376 19.80 13.70 -7.71
CA GLN A 376 21.16 14.25 -7.92
C GLN A 376 21.69 15.06 -6.73
N GLN A 377 20.80 15.65 -5.92
CA GLN A 377 21.15 16.72 -4.99
C GLN A 377 20.67 16.48 -3.54
N GLY A 378 19.96 15.38 -3.29
CA GLY A 378 19.50 14.92 -1.98
C GLY A 378 18.28 15.65 -1.44
N THR A 379 18.39 16.96 -1.24
CA THR A 379 17.34 17.81 -0.64
C THR A 379 17.36 19.21 -1.25
N ILE A 380 16.29 19.98 -1.03
CA ILE A 380 16.22 21.40 -1.39
C ILE A 380 16.93 22.32 -0.39
N ASP A 381 17.27 21.83 0.81
CA ASP A 381 17.96 22.61 1.86
C ASP A 381 19.44 22.24 1.96
N LYS A 382 20.28 22.88 1.13
CA LYS A 382 21.73 22.71 1.19
C LYS A 382 22.46 23.96 0.69
N GLY A 383 23.47 24.39 1.44
CA GLY A 383 24.31 25.53 1.05
C GLY A 383 23.55 26.87 1.06
N GLY A 384 22.56 27.03 1.94
CA GLY A 384 21.77 28.25 2.08
C GLY A 384 20.60 28.38 1.10
N SER A 385 20.36 27.38 0.24
CA SER A 385 19.30 27.43 -0.78
C SER A 385 17.92 27.68 -0.18
N LEU A 386 17.57 27.11 0.98
CA LEU A 386 16.25 27.34 1.58
C LEU A 386 16.02 28.80 1.97
N ALA A 387 17.06 29.50 2.45
CA ALA A 387 17.00 30.93 2.75
C ALA A 387 16.83 31.76 1.47
N SER A 388 17.59 31.44 0.42
CA SER A 388 17.47 32.08 -0.89
C SER A 388 16.10 31.85 -1.53
N ILE A 389 15.53 30.64 -1.40
CA ILE A 389 14.18 30.31 -1.87
C ILE A 389 13.14 31.16 -1.13
N ARG A 390 13.23 31.29 0.20
CA ARG A 390 12.32 32.15 0.98
C ARG A 390 12.42 33.62 0.54
N GLN A 391 13.64 34.12 0.34
CA GLN A 391 13.88 35.48 -0.12
C GLN A 391 13.28 35.73 -1.52
N ARG A 392 13.54 34.82 -2.47
CA ARG A 392 12.99 34.91 -3.82
C ARG A 392 11.48 34.76 -3.84
N TYR A 393 10.90 33.86 -3.06
CA TYR A 393 9.45 33.73 -2.93
C TYR A 393 8.81 35.05 -2.45
N ALA A 394 9.37 35.68 -1.41
CA ALA A 394 8.86 36.95 -0.89
C ALA A 394 8.98 38.12 -1.88
N THR A 395 10.02 38.11 -2.72
CA THR A 395 10.34 39.18 -3.68
C THR A 395 9.57 39.00 -5.00
N GLU A 396 9.61 37.80 -5.58
CA GLU A 396 9.05 37.48 -6.89
C GLU A 396 7.55 37.15 -6.81
N ARG A 397 7.05 36.71 -5.66
CA ARG A 397 5.63 36.38 -5.42
C ARG A 397 5.05 35.49 -6.52
N PRO A 398 5.57 34.25 -6.69
CA PRO A 398 5.10 33.35 -7.74
C PRO A 398 3.58 33.11 -7.60
N ALA A 399 2.87 33.14 -8.72
CA ALA A 399 1.41 33.00 -8.75
C ALA A 399 0.96 31.54 -8.89
N THR A 400 1.86 30.65 -9.31
CA THR A 400 1.55 29.24 -9.59
C THR A 400 2.55 28.31 -8.91
N GLN A 401 2.14 27.05 -8.69
CA GLN A 401 3.04 26.00 -8.21
C GLN A 401 4.28 25.87 -9.11
N THR A 402 4.08 25.89 -10.43
CA THR A 402 5.15 25.81 -11.43
C THR A 402 6.13 26.97 -11.31
N ASP A 403 5.67 28.20 -11.08
CA ASP A 403 6.57 29.35 -10.91
C ASP A 403 7.36 29.27 -9.60
N PHE A 404 6.73 28.79 -8.53
CA PHE A 404 7.44 28.56 -7.28
C PHE A 404 8.48 27.44 -7.42
N LEU A 405 8.14 26.35 -8.11
CA LEU A 405 9.06 25.25 -8.41
C LEU A 405 10.29 25.73 -9.20
N LYS A 406 10.12 26.63 -10.19
CA LYS A 406 11.25 27.22 -10.93
C LYS A 406 12.24 27.91 -9.98
N ILE A 407 11.75 28.66 -8.99
CA ILE A 407 12.60 29.28 -7.96
C ILE A 407 13.39 28.19 -7.20
N VAL A 408 12.69 27.16 -6.73
CA VAL A 408 13.29 26.06 -5.94
C VAL A 408 14.40 25.35 -6.72
N VAL A 409 14.13 24.93 -7.96
CA VAL A 409 15.12 24.18 -8.76
C VAL A 409 16.31 25.06 -9.14
N GLN A 410 16.10 26.35 -9.40
CA GLN A 410 17.17 27.27 -9.74
C GLN A 410 18.10 27.54 -8.55
N GLU A 411 17.53 27.86 -7.39
CA GLU A 411 18.33 28.10 -6.18
C GLU A 411 19.08 26.84 -5.76
N ARG A 412 18.44 25.67 -5.84
CA ARG A 412 19.13 24.43 -5.50
C ARG A 412 20.22 24.06 -6.51
N ALA A 413 20.03 24.34 -7.79
CA ALA A 413 21.08 24.14 -8.80
C ALA A 413 22.32 25.01 -8.49
N ARG A 414 22.15 26.26 -8.04
CA ARG A 414 23.25 27.19 -7.72
C ARG A 414 24.12 26.75 -6.55
N THR A 415 23.61 25.93 -5.66
CA THR A 415 24.40 25.37 -4.54
C THR A 415 25.12 24.06 -4.90
N ALA A 416 25.02 23.58 -6.13
CA ALA A 416 25.89 22.53 -6.66
C ALA A 416 27.34 23.03 -6.85
N ASN A 417 28.27 22.09 -7.01
CA ASN A 417 29.62 22.39 -7.50
C ASN A 417 29.52 23.18 -8.82
N SER A 418 30.36 24.21 -8.99
CA SER A 418 30.30 25.15 -10.13
C SER A 418 30.19 24.46 -11.49
N ARG A 419 30.90 23.33 -11.68
CA ARG A 419 30.87 22.54 -12.92
C ARG A 419 29.50 21.94 -13.23
N TRP A 420 28.68 21.65 -12.23
CA TRP A 420 27.42 20.93 -12.35
C TRP A 420 26.18 21.84 -12.26
N ARG A 421 26.34 23.13 -11.99
CA ARG A 421 25.20 24.07 -11.82
C ARG A 421 24.35 24.17 -13.09
N ALA A 422 24.99 24.35 -14.25
CA ALA A 422 24.31 24.45 -15.53
C ALA A 422 23.60 23.14 -15.90
N ASP A 423 24.25 21.99 -15.67
CA ASP A 423 23.67 20.66 -15.90
C ASP A 423 22.42 20.47 -15.04
N ALA A 424 22.56 20.67 -13.72
CA ALA A 424 21.48 20.56 -12.76
C ALA A 424 20.29 21.46 -13.11
N MET A 425 20.54 22.70 -13.51
CA MET A 425 19.50 23.64 -13.91
C MET A 425 18.81 23.20 -15.21
N SER A 426 19.58 22.81 -16.22
CA SER A 426 19.04 22.40 -17.53
C SER A 426 18.09 21.21 -17.43
N ARG A 427 18.41 20.22 -16.58
CA ARG A 427 17.57 19.03 -16.38
C ARG A 427 16.21 19.39 -15.78
N ARG A 428 16.20 20.09 -14.66
CA ARG A 428 14.96 20.36 -13.91
C ARG A 428 14.08 21.38 -14.61
N MET A 429 14.69 22.43 -15.17
CA MET A 429 13.95 23.37 -16.00
C MET A 429 13.39 22.67 -17.24
N GLY A 430 14.13 21.72 -17.83
CA GLY A 430 13.67 20.92 -18.95
C GLY A 430 12.43 20.07 -18.63
N ILE A 431 12.39 19.47 -17.43
CA ILE A 431 11.20 18.75 -16.93
C ILE A 431 10.00 19.70 -16.84
N ILE A 432 10.19 20.86 -16.20
CA ILE A 432 9.14 21.86 -15.97
C ILE A 432 8.54 22.38 -17.29
N GLN A 433 9.36 22.60 -18.31
CA GLN A 433 8.88 23.09 -19.62
C GLN A 433 8.65 21.98 -20.65
N ARG A 434 8.86 20.71 -20.26
CA ARG A 434 8.71 19.51 -21.12
C ARG A 434 9.52 19.56 -22.42
N SER A 435 10.64 20.28 -22.40
CA SER A 435 11.52 20.45 -23.57
C SER A 435 12.91 20.86 -23.13
N ALA A 436 13.92 20.65 -23.98
CA ALA A 436 15.31 20.94 -23.63
C ALA A 436 15.50 22.41 -23.20
N TYR A 437 16.17 22.63 -22.06
CA TYR A 437 16.41 23.96 -21.51
C TYR A 437 17.90 24.30 -21.56
N ALA A 438 18.24 25.39 -22.24
CA ALA A 438 19.60 25.91 -22.26
C ALA A 438 19.88 26.71 -20.97
N ALA A 439 20.76 26.20 -20.12
CA ALA A 439 21.20 26.87 -18.89
C ALA A 439 22.67 27.30 -19.01
N SER A 440 22.99 28.48 -18.47
CA SER A 440 24.36 28.98 -18.33
C SER A 440 24.57 29.47 -16.90
N GLU A 441 25.49 28.83 -16.18
CA GLU A 441 25.76 29.11 -14.77
C GLU A 441 27.26 28.95 -14.50
N SER A 442 27.85 29.91 -13.79
CA SER A 442 29.27 29.88 -13.37
C SER A 442 30.28 29.60 -14.51
N GLY A 443 30.01 30.13 -15.71
CA GLY A 443 30.87 29.97 -16.89
C GLY A 443 30.72 28.65 -17.64
N HIS A 444 29.80 27.77 -17.20
CA HIS A 444 29.45 26.53 -17.88
C HIS A 444 28.06 26.62 -18.50
N SER A 445 27.85 25.92 -19.61
CA SER A 445 26.55 25.82 -20.28
C SER A 445 26.13 24.36 -20.47
N ALA A 446 24.83 24.10 -20.37
CA ALA A 446 24.24 22.80 -20.63
C ALA A 446 22.89 22.96 -21.34
N ASN A 447 22.54 22.00 -22.20
CA ASN A 447 21.24 21.91 -22.87
C ASN A 447 20.82 20.45 -22.95
N ARG A 448 20.37 19.90 -21.81
CA ARG A 448 20.01 18.49 -21.71
C ARG A 448 18.64 18.26 -22.34
N SER A 449 18.58 17.38 -23.34
CA SER A 449 17.34 16.81 -23.84
C SER A 449 16.97 15.54 -23.09
N ASN A 450 15.70 15.15 -23.16
CA ASN A 450 15.21 13.93 -22.55
C ASN A 450 14.14 13.31 -23.45
N VAL A 451 14.30 12.03 -23.77
CA VAL A 451 13.35 11.27 -24.61
C VAL A 451 11.99 11.08 -23.93
N ASN A 452 11.93 11.23 -22.60
CA ASN A 452 10.74 10.94 -21.80
C ASN A 452 9.92 12.18 -21.43
N PHE A 453 10.23 13.38 -21.97
CA PHE A 453 9.41 14.57 -21.70
C PHE A 453 7.95 14.40 -22.13
N GLN A 454 7.71 13.64 -23.20
CA GLN A 454 6.36 13.32 -23.69
C GLN A 454 5.49 12.60 -22.65
N LEU A 455 6.09 11.90 -21.67
CA LEU A 455 5.34 11.22 -20.60
C LEU A 455 4.60 12.19 -19.69
N LEU A 456 4.97 13.48 -19.70
CA LEU A 456 4.32 14.53 -18.92
C LEU A 456 3.27 15.30 -19.73
N GLU A 457 3.09 15.00 -21.02
CA GLU A 457 2.04 15.63 -21.83
C GLU A 457 0.65 15.22 -21.32
N GLY A 458 -0.26 16.18 -21.22
CA GLY A 458 -1.63 15.96 -20.73
C GLY A 458 -1.77 15.77 -19.21
N ILE A 459 -0.69 15.40 -18.49
CA ILE A 459 -0.74 15.10 -17.05
C ILE A 459 0.13 16.02 -16.18
N HIS A 460 0.98 16.89 -16.78
CA HIS A 460 1.94 17.71 -16.04
C HIS A 460 1.34 18.49 -14.86
N ASP A 461 0.16 19.08 -15.08
CA ASP A 461 -0.54 19.93 -14.12
C ASP A 461 -1.64 19.17 -13.35
N GLN A 462 -1.70 17.85 -13.50
CA GLN A 462 -2.67 17.02 -12.78
C GLN A 462 -2.18 16.77 -11.34
N PRO A 463 -3.04 16.96 -10.31
CA PRO A 463 -2.64 16.73 -8.91
C PRO A 463 -2.46 15.24 -8.63
N ILE A 464 -1.44 14.88 -7.84
CA ILE A 464 -1.16 13.50 -7.42
C ILE A 464 -1.99 13.16 -6.18
N CYS A 465 -2.54 11.96 -6.15
CA CYS A 465 -3.25 11.45 -4.99
C CYS A 465 -2.32 11.34 -3.78
N GLN A 466 -2.80 11.73 -2.59
CA GLN A 466 -2.10 11.60 -1.29
C GLN A 466 -0.92 12.56 -1.07
N LEU A 467 -0.59 13.45 -2.02
CA LEU A 467 0.63 14.26 -1.95
C LEU A 467 0.47 15.71 -1.62
#